data_AF-A0A1F2T8Z6-F1
#
_entry.id   AF-A0A1F2T8Z6-F1
#
_cell.length_a   1.000
_cell.length_b   1.000
_cell.length_c   1.000
_cell.angle_alpha   90.00
_cell.angle_beta   90.00
_cell.angle_gamma   90.00
#
_symmetry.space_group_name_H-M   'P 1'
#
loop_
_entity.id
_entity.type
_entity.pdbx_description
1 polymer ?
#
loop_
_entity_poly.entity_id
_entity_poly.type
_entity_poly.pdbx_seq_one_letter_code
_entity_poly.pdbx_strand_id
1 'polypeptide(L)'
;MNEQSQDPKELLLQTDEEFHRLAVQHHELDDRLHQLTAKPYLSEPEQVEEVTLKKRKLQIKDRMEDILRRHRQTREPLAPMSSAAPHR
;
A
#
# COMPACT_ATOMS: atom_id res chain seq x y z
N MET A 1 15.70 -2.75 12.42
CA MET A 1 15.12 -2.57 11.08
C MET A 1 13.68 -3.06 11.14
N ASN A 2 12.69 -2.16 11.20
CA ASN A 2 11.32 -2.52 11.50
C ASN A 2 10.39 -2.20 10.33
N GLU A 3 10.39 -3.06 9.31
CA GLU A 3 9.44 -2.99 8.19
C GLU A 3 8.86 -4.35 7.83
N GLN A 4 8.97 -5.32 8.73
CA GLN A 4 8.20 -6.56 8.69
C GLN A 4 6.78 -6.28 9.19
N SER A 5 6.04 -5.45 8.47
CA SER A 5 4.59 -5.48 8.58
C SER A 5 4.12 -6.63 7.69
N GLN A 6 4.13 -7.84 8.28
CA GLN A 6 3.50 -9.04 7.76
C GLN A 6 1.99 -8.76 7.68
N ASP A 7 1.60 -8.05 6.63
CA ASP A 7 0.23 -7.61 6.39
C ASP A 7 -0.44 -8.52 5.35
N PRO A 8 -1.78 -8.58 5.30
CA PRO A 8 -2.61 -9.27 4.29
C PRO A 8 -2.30 -8.96 2.81
N LYS A 9 -1.25 -8.19 2.56
CA LYS A 9 -0.64 -7.79 1.30
C LYS A 9 -0.15 -8.96 0.46
N GLU A 10 0.34 -10.05 1.05
CA GLU A 10 0.81 -11.22 0.28
C GLU A 10 -0.31 -11.89 -0.51
N LEU A 11 -1.53 -11.97 0.05
CA LEU A 11 -2.70 -12.49 -0.66
C LEU A 11 -3.17 -11.56 -1.79
N LEU A 12 -3.02 -10.24 -1.60
CA LEU A 12 -3.36 -9.25 -2.63
C LEU A 12 -2.28 -9.14 -3.71
N LEU A 13 -1.00 -9.31 -3.38
CA LEU A 13 0.10 -9.40 -4.33
C LEU A 13 -0.13 -10.48 -5.39
N GLN A 14 -0.79 -11.58 -4.99
CA GLN A 14 -1.09 -12.69 -5.87
C GLN A 14 -2.36 -12.50 -6.72
N THR A 15 -3.27 -11.61 -6.29
CA THR A 15 -4.60 -11.42 -6.89
C THR A 15 -4.70 -10.10 -7.66
N ASP A 16 -3.87 -9.11 -7.34
CA ASP A 16 -4.05 -7.72 -7.74
C ASP A 16 -2.75 -7.14 -8.34
N GLU A 17 -2.74 -6.98 -9.68
CA GLU A 17 -1.59 -6.47 -10.43
C GLU A 17 -1.23 -5.02 -10.02
N GLU A 18 -2.21 -4.22 -9.59
CA GLU A 18 -1.96 -2.85 -9.10
C GLU A 18 -1.12 -2.89 -7.82
N PHE A 19 -1.38 -3.86 -6.93
CA PHE A 19 -0.61 -4.04 -5.70
C PHE A 19 0.84 -4.47 -6.01
N HIS A 20 1.02 -5.36 -6.98
CA HIS A 20 2.35 -5.77 -7.43
C HIS A 20 3.16 -4.57 -7.97
N ARG A 21 2.56 -3.71 -8.81
CA ARG A 21 3.22 -2.48 -9.30
C ARG A 21 3.54 -1.49 -8.17
N LEU A 22 2.69 -1.39 -7.16
CA LEU A 22 2.94 -0.55 -5.98
C LEU A 22 4.10 -1.11 -5.14
N ALA A 23 4.19 -2.43 -4.99
CA ALA A 23 5.28 -3.08 -4.25
C ALA A 23 6.63 -2.88 -4.93
N VAL A 24 6.70 -3.00 -6.27
CA VAL A 24 7.93 -2.71 -7.04
C VAL A 24 8.36 -1.25 -6.84
N GLN A 25 7.44 -0.30 -7.02
CA GLN A 25 7.75 1.12 -6.80
C GLN A 25 8.15 1.41 -5.34
N HIS A 26 7.52 0.75 -4.36
CA HIS A 26 7.92 0.88 -2.96
C HIS A 26 9.36 0.44 -2.75
N HIS A 27 9.76 -0.68 -3.36
CA HIS A 27 11.11 -1.20 -3.25
C HIS A 27 12.14 -0.30 -3.93
N GLU A 28 11.84 0.26 -5.11
CA GLU A 28 12.70 1.23 -5.79
C GLU A 28 12.88 2.53 -4.99
N LEU A 29 11.78 3.05 -4.41
CA LEU A 29 11.82 4.23 -3.56
C LEU A 29 12.60 3.98 -2.26
N ASP A 30 12.45 2.78 -1.69
CA ASP A 30 13.19 2.38 -0.49
C ASP A 30 14.68 2.29 -0.76
N ASP A 31 15.09 1.61 -1.83
CA ASP A 31 16.50 1.45 -2.20
C ASP A 31 17.16 2.83 -2.42
N ARG A 32 16.47 3.71 -3.14
CA ARG A 32 16.95 5.08 -3.38
C ARG A 32 16.99 5.91 -2.11
N LEU A 33 16.01 5.76 -1.21
CA LEU A 33 16.02 6.41 0.10
C LEU A 33 17.13 5.84 0.99
N HIS A 34 17.44 4.55 0.88
CA HIS A 34 18.52 3.89 1.60
C HIS A 34 19.88 4.41 1.13
N GLN A 35 20.06 4.59 -0.18
CA GLN A 35 21.27 5.19 -0.73
C GLN A 35 21.50 6.64 -0.27
N LEU A 36 20.42 7.40 -0.12
CA LEU A 36 20.49 8.77 0.41
C LEU A 36 20.76 8.75 1.93
N THR A 37 20.01 7.97 2.70
CA THR A 37 20.20 7.89 4.17
C THR A 37 21.52 7.25 4.59
N ALA A 38 22.10 6.39 3.74
CA ALA A 38 23.44 5.83 3.93
C ALA A 38 24.56 6.87 3.75
N LYS A 39 24.28 8.01 3.10
CA LYS A 39 25.24 9.11 2.98
C LYS A 39 25.20 9.95 4.27
N PRO A 40 26.32 10.08 5.00
CA PRO A 40 26.36 10.87 6.24
C PRO A 40 26.24 12.39 5.99
N TYR A 41 26.48 12.85 4.77
CA TYR A 41 26.30 14.25 4.36
C TYR A 41 25.40 14.30 3.12
N LEU A 42 24.12 14.58 3.35
CA LEU A 42 23.15 14.85 2.30
C LEU A 42 23.23 16.32 1.89
N SER A 43 23.41 16.58 0.60
CA SER A 43 23.31 17.92 0.03
C SER A 43 21.85 18.43 0.11
N GLU A 44 21.62 19.75 0.07
CA GLU A 44 20.26 20.34 -0.03
C GLU A 44 19.33 19.62 -1.03
N PRO A 45 19.74 19.34 -2.28
CA PRO A 45 18.89 18.59 -3.21
C PRO A 45 18.61 17.16 -2.75
N GLU A 46 19.56 16.51 -2.07
CA GLU A 46 19.42 15.13 -1.57
C GLU A 46 18.49 15.06 -0.35
N GLN A 47 18.50 16.07 0.52
CA GLN A 47 17.53 16.17 1.62
C GLN A 47 16.10 16.36 1.11
N VAL A 48 15.91 17.20 0.10
CA VAL A 48 14.61 17.38 -0.56
C VAL A 48 14.18 16.07 -1.23
N GLU A 49 15.12 15.35 -1.85
CA GLU A 49 14.84 14.04 -2.44
C GLU A 49 14.46 13.01 -1.37
N GLU A 50 15.14 12.95 -0.21
CA GLU A 50 14.78 12.06 0.90
C GLU A 50 13.35 12.34 1.40
N VAL A 51 13.00 13.60 1.64
CA VAL A 51 11.66 13.99 2.10
C VAL A 51 10.61 13.65 1.04
N THR A 52 10.94 13.84 -0.25
CA THR A 52 10.06 13.51 -1.37
C THR A 52 9.85 12.00 -1.48
N LEU A 53 10.91 11.21 -1.32
CA LEU A 53 10.86 9.75 -1.31
C LEU A 53 10.05 9.23 -0.12
N LYS A 54 10.22 9.78 1.09
CA LYS A 54 9.38 9.48 2.27
C LYS A 54 7.90 9.76 2.00
N LYS A 55 7.58 10.91 1.39
CA LYS A 55 6.20 11.24 1.00
C LYS A 55 5.63 10.25 -0.02
N ARG A 56 6.40 9.90 -1.05
CA ARG A 56 5.97 8.91 -2.06
C ARG A 56 5.76 7.53 -1.44
N LYS A 57 6.66 7.10 -0.55
CA LYS A 57 6.54 5.84 0.18
C LYS A 57 5.27 5.82 1.04
N LEU A 58 4.94 6.93 1.70
CA LEU A 58 3.69 7.10 2.42
C LEU A 58 2.47 7.02 1.48
N GLN A 59 2.51 7.68 0.32
CA GLN A 59 1.44 7.59 -0.68
C GLN A 59 1.22 6.18 -1.21
N ILE A 60 2.30 5.42 -1.46
CA ILE A 60 2.17 4.02 -1.88
C ILE A 60 1.52 3.19 -0.78
N LYS A 61 1.92 3.40 0.48
CA LYS A 61 1.32 2.71 1.63
C LYS A 61 -0.17 3.04 1.78
N ASP A 62 -0.54 4.31 1.63
CA ASP A 62 -1.93 4.78 1.66
C ASP A 62 -2.75 4.12 0.53
N ARG A 63 -2.18 4.05 -0.68
CA ARG A 63 -2.81 3.40 -1.83
C ARG A 63 -2.97 1.89 -1.66
N MET A 64 -1.99 1.23 -1.04
CA MET A 64 -2.09 -0.19 -0.65
C MET A 64 -3.22 -0.43 0.36
N GLU A 65 -3.38 0.47 1.34
CA GLU A 65 -4.50 0.40 2.29
C GLU A 65 -5.86 0.66 1.61
N ASP A 66 -5.96 1.59 0.66
CA ASP A 66 -7.20 1.83 -0.09
C ASP A 66 -7.65 0.59 -0.88
N ILE A 67 -6.71 -0.10 -1.53
CA ILE A 67 -6.99 -1.36 -2.24
C ILE A 67 -7.47 -2.44 -1.26
N LEU A 68 -6.80 -2.60 -0.11
CA LEU A 68 -7.23 -3.53 0.95
C LEU A 68 -8.64 -3.21 1.45
N ARG A 69 -8.93 -1.92 1.67
CA ARG A 69 -10.23 -1.44 2.12
C ARG A 69 -11.31 -1.72 1.08
N ARG A 70 -11.06 -1.42 -0.19
CA ARG A 70 -11.97 -1.75 -1.30
C ARG A 70 -12.22 -3.25 -1.42
N HIS A 71 -11.18 -4.07 -1.35
CA HIS A 71 -11.33 -5.53 -1.40
C HIS A 71 -12.17 -6.07 -0.24
N ARG A 72 -11.98 -5.54 0.98
CA ARG A 72 -12.82 -5.90 2.13
C ARG A 72 -14.28 -5.49 1.91
N GLN A 73 -14.53 -4.31 1.34
CA GLN A 73 -15.88 -3.84 1.03
C GLN A 73 -16.54 -4.61 -0.12
N THR A 74 -15.77 -5.04 -1.14
CA THR A 74 -16.27 -5.86 -2.25
C THR A 74 -16.51 -7.32 -1.84
N ARG A 75 -15.76 -7.84 -0.87
CA ARG A 75 -15.93 -9.20 -0.33
C ARG A 75 -17.00 -9.32 0.76
N GLU A 76 -17.65 -8.23 1.14
CA GLU A 76 -19.00 -8.32 1.69
C GLU A 76 -19.98 -8.32 0.51
N PRO A 77 -20.48 -9.50 0.04
CA PRO A 77 -21.73 -9.48 -0.65
C PRO A 77 -22.73 -8.94 0.36
N LEU A 78 -23.19 -7.73 0.12
CA LEU A 78 -24.43 -7.26 0.68
C LEU A 78 -25.41 -8.43 0.49
N ALA A 79 -25.89 -9.00 1.59
CA ALA A 79 -27.19 -9.64 1.60
C ALA A 79 -28.20 -8.57 2.01
N PRO A 80 -28.76 -7.76 1.09
CA PRO A 80 -30.01 -7.09 1.32
C PRO A 80 -31.10 -7.87 0.57
N MET A 81 -31.29 -9.15 0.86
CA MET A 81 -32.43 -9.91 0.34
C MET A 81 -33.04 -10.77 1.44
N SER A 82 -33.86 -10.13 2.27
CA SER A 82 -35.15 -10.71 2.60
C SER A 82 -36.22 -9.63 2.42
N SER A 83 -36.47 -9.28 1.16
CA SER A 83 -37.75 -8.70 0.76
C SER A 83 -38.62 -9.83 0.21
N ALA A 84 -39.90 -9.78 0.56
CA ALA A 84 -41.05 -10.62 0.13
C ALA A 84 -41.46 -11.82 1.02
N ALA A 85 -42.66 -11.64 1.60
CA ALA A 85 -43.62 -12.58 2.22
C ALA A 85 -43.87 -13.87 1.37
N PRO A 86 -44.64 -14.92 1.77
CA PRO A 86 -45.72 -14.97 2.79
C PRO A 86 -45.87 -16.28 3.61
N HIS A 87 -46.54 -16.26 4.78
CA HIS A 87 -47.44 -17.37 5.16
C HIS A 87 -48.45 -17.00 6.27
N ARG A 88 -49.73 -16.95 5.85
CA ARG A 88 -50.98 -17.20 6.58
C ARG A 88 -51.60 -16.09 7.44
#